data_AF-A0A371J304-F1
#
_entry.id   AF-A0A371J304-F1
#
_cell.length_a   1.000
_cell.length_b   1.000
_cell.length_c   1.000
_cell.angle_alpha   90.00
_cell.angle_beta   90.00
_cell.angle_gamma   90.00
#
_symmetry.space_group_name_H-M   'P 1'
#
loop_
_entity.id
_entity.type
_entity.pdbx_description
1 polymer ?
#
loop_
_entity_poly.entity_id
_entity_poly.type
_entity_poly.pdbx_seq_one_letter_code
_entity_poly.pdbx_strand_id
1 'polypeptide(L)'
;MKKRIKILMIVSIASLLAIGCEKDVSKKNDKPDEANKKAEQVVVSEENDIPYLKTETGEIDYTNIDNSIIDERYEKVNKKDLKYETIKKNNDRSDEEQITKIIVAEPLRDKNYASILQGYTYFSEVNPTRVAYDEAIELVNKVLPDDIVKVKEEEDTDVNKKYIFYSSEKGNFVVGLCYGYEFNENNEEELRKDIIVGIDYLREV
;
A
#
# COMPACT_ATOMS: atom_id res chain seq x y z
N MET A 1 -24.90 -29.44 -44.25
CA MET A 1 -24.94 -30.76 -43.59
C MET A 1 -23.58 -31.43 -43.71
N LYS A 2 -23.01 -31.90 -42.58
CA LYS A 2 -21.99 -32.96 -42.41
C LYS A 2 -20.60 -32.67 -43.03
N LYS A 3 -19.46 -32.91 -42.37
CA LYS A 3 -19.12 -33.88 -41.32
C LYS A 3 -18.09 -33.32 -40.32
N ARG A 4 -18.30 -33.64 -39.05
CA ARG A 4 -17.29 -33.60 -37.98
C ARG A 4 -16.40 -34.82 -38.13
N ILE A 5 -15.08 -34.67 -38.02
CA ILE A 5 -14.15 -35.78 -37.83
C ILE A 5 -13.49 -35.56 -36.47
N LYS A 6 -13.89 -36.37 -35.49
CA LYS A 6 -13.21 -36.54 -34.21
C LYS A 6 -12.35 -37.79 -34.35
N ILE A 7 -11.03 -37.67 -34.22
CA ILE A 7 -10.14 -38.83 -34.08
C ILE A 7 -9.78 -38.92 -32.61
N LEU A 8 -10.35 -39.94 -31.98
CA LEU A 8 -10.06 -40.45 -30.67
C LEU A 8 -9.09 -41.62 -30.88
N MET A 9 -7.88 -41.55 -30.34
CA MET A 9 -6.97 -42.70 -30.23
C MET A 9 -6.57 -42.82 -28.77
N ILE A 10 -6.83 -44.01 -28.24
CA ILE A 10 -6.81 -44.43 -26.85
C ILE A 10 -5.62 -45.39 -26.69
N VAL A 11 -4.89 -45.24 -25.57
CA VAL A 11 -4.10 -46.26 -24.82
C VAL A 11 -2.76 -46.64 -25.49
N SER A 12 -1.61 -46.63 -24.80
CA SER A 12 -1.28 -47.59 -23.74
C SER A 12 -0.01 -47.26 -22.95
N ILE A 13 -0.13 -47.39 -21.63
CA ILE A 13 0.73 -48.16 -20.69
C ILE A 13 2.19 -47.71 -20.46
N ALA A 14 2.44 -47.44 -19.17
CA ALA A 14 3.69 -47.12 -18.51
C ALA A 14 4.68 -48.29 -18.42
N SER A 15 5.96 -47.96 -18.34
CA SER A 15 6.92 -48.69 -17.51
C SER A 15 8.13 -47.81 -17.16
N LEU A 16 8.26 -47.53 -15.86
CA LEU A 16 9.46 -47.03 -15.20
C LEU A 16 10.61 -48.03 -15.37
N LEU A 17 11.77 -47.57 -15.80
CA LEU A 17 13.06 -48.13 -15.38
C LEU A 17 14.04 -46.98 -15.14
N ALA A 18 14.29 -46.72 -13.86
CA ALA A 18 15.47 -46.02 -13.39
C ALA A 18 16.66 -46.99 -13.47
N ILE A 19 17.72 -46.59 -14.16
CA ILE A 19 19.08 -47.13 -14.02
C ILE A 19 20.03 -45.91 -14.06
N GLY A 20 21.01 -45.93 -13.15
CA GLY A 20 21.80 -44.79 -12.71
C GLY A 20 23.00 -44.39 -13.60
N CYS A 21 23.73 -43.43 -13.03
CA CYS A 21 25.01 -42.78 -13.39
C CYS A 21 25.99 -43.64 -14.22
N GLU A 22 26.82 -43.11 -15.14
CA GLU A 22 27.91 -42.14 -14.91
C GLU A 22 28.45 -41.52 -16.24
N LYS A 23 28.90 -40.26 -16.09
CA LYS A 23 30.08 -39.57 -16.66
C LYS A 23 30.24 -39.24 -18.16
N ASP A 24 30.33 -37.91 -18.35
CA ASP A 24 31.23 -37.09 -19.17
C ASP A 24 30.85 -36.59 -20.59
N VAL A 25 30.62 -35.27 -20.60
CA VAL A 25 31.05 -34.20 -21.53
C VAL A 25 30.66 -34.31 -23.02
N SER A 26 29.67 -33.51 -23.43
CA SER A 26 29.85 -32.53 -24.53
C SER A 26 28.75 -31.46 -24.54
N LYS A 27 29.09 -30.30 -25.11
CA LYS A 27 28.42 -28.99 -25.00
C LYS A 27 27.20 -28.81 -25.92
N LYS A 28 26.39 -27.80 -25.53
CA LYS A 28 25.41 -26.99 -26.28
C LYS A 28 23.97 -27.55 -26.32
N ASN A 29 22.90 -26.80 -26.07
CA ASN A 29 22.68 -25.40 -25.70
C ASN A 29 21.25 -25.27 -25.14
N ASP A 30 21.10 -24.36 -24.18
CA ASP A 30 19.94 -23.52 -23.83
C ASP A 30 18.68 -24.15 -23.18
N LYS A 31 18.65 -23.97 -21.85
CA LYS A 31 17.53 -24.09 -20.89
C LYS A 31 16.29 -23.25 -21.30
N PRO A 32 15.07 -23.70 -20.97
CA PRO A 32 14.03 -22.85 -20.42
C PRO A 32 14.11 -22.83 -18.87
N ASP A 33 13.63 -21.73 -18.31
CA ASP A 33 13.25 -21.53 -16.90
C ASP A 33 14.35 -21.44 -15.84
N GLU A 34 14.57 -20.22 -15.34
CA GLU A 34 14.80 -19.99 -13.91
C GLU A 34 14.32 -18.58 -13.55
N ALA A 35 13.17 -18.54 -12.89
CA ALA A 35 12.64 -17.37 -12.22
C ALA A 35 13.67 -16.83 -11.22
N ASN A 36 14.25 -15.68 -11.52
CA ASN A 36 15.16 -15.00 -10.61
C ASN A 36 14.33 -14.11 -9.66
N LYS A 37 13.63 -14.73 -8.71
CA LYS A 37 13.12 -14.00 -7.53
C LYS A 37 14.32 -13.72 -6.62
N LYS A 38 14.94 -12.55 -6.78
CA LYS A 38 15.85 -12.02 -5.76
C LYS A 38 14.97 -11.61 -4.58
N ALA A 39 15.04 -12.36 -3.48
CA ALA A 39 14.27 -12.07 -2.28
C ALA A 39 14.89 -10.86 -1.58
N GLU A 40 14.35 -9.67 -1.83
CA GLU A 40 14.64 -8.49 -1.03
C GLU A 40 14.09 -8.72 0.39
N GLN A 41 14.94 -8.55 1.41
CA GLN A 41 14.57 -8.81 2.79
C GLN A 41 13.92 -7.56 3.38
N VAL A 42 12.65 -7.64 3.75
CA VAL A 42 11.91 -6.53 4.34
C VAL A 42 12.43 -6.21 5.75
N VAL A 43 12.48 -4.92 6.11
CA VAL A 43 12.62 -4.53 7.51
C VAL A 43 11.25 -4.73 8.17
N VAL A 44 11.04 -5.86 8.85
CA VAL A 44 9.87 -6.01 9.72
C VAL A 44 10.11 -5.18 10.97
N SER A 45 9.65 -3.95 10.89
CA SER A 45 9.51 -2.99 11.97
C SER A 45 8.13 -3.16 12.61
N GLU A 46 7.90 -2.61 13.80
CA GLU A 46 6.68 -2.86 14.58
C GLU A 46 5.39 -2.52 13.79
N GLU A 47 4.20 -2.93 14.24
CA GLU A 47 2.93 -2.76 13.51
C GLU A 47 2.68 -1.33 12.99
N ASN A 48 3.26 -0.32 13.66
CA ASN A 48 3.14 1.09 13.30
C ASN A 48 4.29 1.68 12.47
N ASP A 49 5.35 0.92 12.20
CA ASP A 49 6.50 1.41 11.44
C ASP A 49 6.31 1.20 9.93
N ILE A 50 6.88 2.09 9.11
CA ILE A 50 6.83 1.98 7.64
C ILE A 50 7.64 0.75 7.18
N PRO A 51 7.09 -0.15 6.36
CA PRO A 51 7.76 -1.40 5.96
C PRO A 51 8.72 -1.17 4.79
N TYR A 52 9.84 -0.49 5.06
CA TYR A 52 10.88 -0.27 4.07
C TYR A 52 11.59 -1.57 3.67
N LEU A 53 11.95 -1.68 2.40
CA LEU A 53 12.79 -2.77 1.89
C LEU A 53 14.27 -2.53 2.21
N LYS A 54 15.07 -3.58 2.14
CA LYS A 54 16.53 -3.48 2.19
C LYS A 54 17.13 -3.55 0.81
N THR A 55 18.18 -2.78 0.59
CA THR A 55 19.07 -2.91 -0.56
C THR A 55 19.77 -4.27 -0.56
N GLU A 56 20.45 -4.59 -1.67
CA GLU A 56 21.28 -5.80 -1.76
C GLU A 56 22.42 -5.84 -0.72
N THR A 57 22.84 -4.69 -0.19
CA THR A 57 23.86 -4.57 0.87
C THR A 57 23.28 -4.72 2.28
N GLY A 58 21.96 -4.85 2.41
CA GLY A 58 21.26 -4.98 3.68
C GLY A 58 20.94 -3.66 4.37
N GLU A 59 21.18 -2.52 3.71
CA GLU A 59 20.82 -1.18 4.19
C GLU A 59 19.34 -0.88 3.93
N ILE A 60 18.70 -0.05 4.75
CA ILE A 60 17.30 0.34 4.55
C ILE A 60 17.19 1.24 3.32
N ASP A 61 16.35 0.85 2.37
CA ASP A 61 15.98 1.67 1.22
C ASP A 61 14.73 2.49 1.56
N TYR A 62 14.92 3.74 1.99
CA TYR A 62 13.83 4.66 2.30
C TYR A 62 13.01 5.10 1.07
N THR A 63 13.43 4.69 -0.13
CA THR A 63 12.72 4.95 -1.38
C THR A 63 11.92 3.74 -1.85
N ASN A 64 11.87 2.67 -1.07
CA ASN A 64 11.20 1.44 -1.45
C ASN A 64 10.44 0.82 -0.27
N ILE A 65 9.13 0.62 -0.45
CA ILE A 65 8.19 0.19 0.59
C ILE A 65 7.48 -1.08 0.11
N ASP A 66 7.34 -2.07 1.01
CA ASP A 66 6.60 -3.29 0.72
C ASP A 66 5.11 -3.16 1.10
N ASN A 67 4.27 -2.89 0.09
CA ASN A 67 2.83 -2.80 0.28
C ASN A 67 2.20 -4.13 0.74
N SER A 68 2.82 -5.29 0.48
CA SER A 68 2.24 -6.57 0.91
C SER A 68 2.20 -6.71 2.43
N ILE A 69 3.13 -6.07 3.14
CA ILE A 69 3.10 -6.00 4.61
C ILE A 69 1.97 -5.08 5.08
N ILE A 70 1.73 -3.97 4.36
CA ILE A 70 0.63 -3.06 4.68
C ILE A 70 -0.71 -3.80 4.51
N ASP A 71 -0.86 -4.55 3.41
CA ASP A 71 -2.04 -5.39 3.15
C ASP A 71 -2.25 -6.40 4.29
N GLU A 72 -1.20 -7.13 4.69
CA GLU A 72 -1.24 -8.08 5.80
C GLU A 72 -1.65 -7.42 7.12
N ARG A 73 -1.18 -6.19 7.38
CA ARG A 73 -1.59 -5.41 8.56
C ARG A 73 -3.07 -5.07 8.50
N TYR A 74 -3.61 -4.66 7.35
CA TYR A 74 -5.04 -4.39 7.18
C TYR A 74 -5.92 -5.64 7.33
N GLU A 75 -5.43 -6.81 6.94
CA GLU A 75 -6.14 -8.08 7.14
C GLU A 75 -6.21 -8.49 8.62
N LYS A 76 -5.20 -8.14 9.41
CA LYS A 76 -5.03 -8.58 10.80
C LYS A 76 -5.43 -7.53 11.84
N VAL A 77 -5.99 -6.40 11.42
CA VAL A 77 -6.29 -5.27 12.31
C VAL A 77 -7.10 -5.71 13.53
N ASN A 78 -6.54 -5.44 14.71
CA ASN A 78 -7.28 -5.45 15.96
C ASN A 78 -7.33 -4.02 16.52
N LYS A 79 -8.45 -3.33 16.34
CA LYS A 79 -8.64 -1.94 16.80
C LYS A 79 -8.36 -1.68 18.27
N LYS A 80 -8.40 -2.72 19.12
CA LYS A 80 -8.10 -2.62 20.55
C LYS A 80 -6.61 -2.40 20.83
N ASP A 81 -5.76 -2.86 19.91
CA ASP A 81 -4.30 -2.77 20.02
C ASP A 81 -3.76 -1.53 19.29
N LEU A 82 -4.58 -0.91 18.43
CA LEU A 82 -4.23 0.32 17.73
C LEU A 82 -4.06 1.49 18.69
N LYS A 83 -2.89 2.13 18.57
CA LYS A 83 -2.56 3.38 19.25
C LYS A 83 -2.63 4.53 18.26
N TYR A 84 -3.37 5.56 18.62
CA TYR A 84 -3.53 6.79 17.84
C TYR A 84 -2.54 7.87 18.28
N GLU A 85 -1.39 7.47 18.81
CA GLU A 85 -0.38 8.37 19.35
C GLU A 85 0.36 9.07 18.20
N THR A 86 0.64 10.36 18.38
CA THR A 86 1.40 11.14 17.43
C THR A 86 2.84 10.64 17.37
N ILE A 87 3.30 10.28 16.18
CA ILE A 87 4.71 9.92 15.99
C ILE A 87 5.52 11.22 15.93
N LYS A 88 6.38 11.44 16.94
CA LYS A 88 7.34 12.54 16.90
C LYS A 88 8.24 12.33 15.68
N LYS A 89 8.08 13.16 14.64
CA LYS A 89 9.12 13.28 13.62
C LYS A 89 10.38 13.74 14.33
N ASN A 90 11.45 12.95 14.30
CA ASN A 90 12.79 13.41 14.60
C ASN A 90 13.18 14.45 13.55
N ASN A 91 12.66 15.66 13.66
CA ASN A 91 13.10 16.80 12.89
C ASN A 91 13.58 17.83 13.90
N ASP A 92 14.87 18.14 13.81
CA ASP A 92 15.47 19.38 14.29
C ASP A 92 14.78 20.60 13.66
N ARG A 93 13.55 20.88 14.09
CA ARG A 93 12.90 22.18 13.88
C ARG A 93 12.29 22.59 15.21
N SER A 94 12.99 23.56 15.79
CA SER A 94 12.77 24.21 17.07
C SER A 94 11.31 24.45 17.43
N ASP A 95 11.03 24.29 18.72
CA ASP A 95 9.87 24.80 19.44
C ASP A 95 9.55 26.25 19.04
N GLU A 96 8.26 26.56 18.89
CA GLU A 96 7.69 27.81 19.41
C GLU A 96 6.15 27.68 19.57
N GLU A 97 5.67 28.15 20.72
CA GLU A 97 4.31 28.10 21.26
C GLU A 97 3.25 28.85 20.42
N GLN A 98 1.97 28.42 20.46
CA GLN A 98 0.82 29.22 20.97
C GLN A 98 -0.56 28.55 20.79
N ILE A 99 -1.51 28.98 21.65
CA ILE A 99 -2.77 28.37 22.05
C ILE A 99 -4.01 28.94 21.30
N THR A 100 -5.04 28.09 21.09
CA THR A 100 -6.49 28.33 20.85
C THR A 100 -6.97 29.29 19.75
N LYS A 101 -7.61 28.72 18.71
CA LYS A 101 -8.96 29.10 18.23
C LYS A 101 -9.46 28.06 17.21
N ILE A 102 -10.68 27.58 17.38
CA ILE A 102 -11.39 26.77 16.37
C ILE A 102 -11.61 27.68 15.16
N ILE A 103 -10.84 27.46 14.09
CA ILE A 103 -11.01 28.07 12.77
C ILE A 103 -11.28 26.92 11.82
N VAL A 104 -12.33 27.06 11.00
CA VAL A 104 -12.66 26.12 9.92
C VAL A 104 -11.41 25.96 9.06
N ALA A 105 -10.75 24.81 9.17
CA ALA A 105 -9.39 24.61 8.65
C ALA A 105 -9.29 24.89 7.15
N GLU A 106 -8.24 25.62 6.76
CA GLU A 106 -7.73 25.72 5.39
C GLU A 106 -7.07 24.39 4.96
N PRO A 107 -6.93 24.10 3.65
CA PRO A 107 -6.40 22.82 3.16
C PRO A 107 -5.03 22.51 3.76
N LEU A 108 -4.91 21.43 4.55
CA LEU A 108 -3.74 20.74 5.19
C LEU A 108 -2.42 21.50 5.49
N ARG A 109 -2.40 22.83 5.37
CA ARG A 109 -1.30 23.73 5.67
C ARG A 109 -1.37 24.22 7.12
N ASP A 110 -2.41 23.79 7.84
CA ASP A 110 -2.59 24.08 9.25
C ASP A 110 -1.65 23.19 10.09
N LYS A 111 -0.86 23.83 10.95
CA LYS A 111 0.25 23.19 11.70
C LYS A 111 -0.22 22.22 12.78
N ASN A 112 -1.53 22.09 12.97
CA ASN A 112 -2.14 21.35 14.06
C ASN A 112 -2.21 19.84 13.77
N TYR A 113 -1.76 19.33 12.62
CA TYR A 113 -1.88 17.90 12.31
C TYR A 113 -0.54 17.17 12.32
N ALA A 114 -0.53 15.97 12.89
CA ALA A 114 0.65 15.11 12.94
C ALA A 114 0.34 13.66 12.56
N SER A 115 1.34 12.98 11.98
CA SER A 115 1.18 11.62 11.45
C SER A 115 0.93 10.60 12.56
N ILE A 116 0.00 9.69 12.27
CA ILE A 116 -0.35 8.53 13.09
C ILE A 116 -0.42 7.30 12.19
N LEU A 117 -0.43 6.10 12.77
CA LEU A 117 -0.68 4.84 12.03
C LEU A 117 0.21 4.70 10.77
N GLN A 118 1.49 5.07 10.85
CA GLN A 118 2.41 5.07 9.71
C GLN A 118 2.53 3.70 9.05
N GLY A 119 2.46 2.62 9.83
CA GLY A 119 2.49 1.25 9.34
C GLY A 119 1.29 0.84 8.47
N TYR A 120 0.22 1.65 8.43
CA TYR A 120 -0.96 1.46 7.59
C TYR A 120 -1.01 2.43 6.40
N THR A 121 -0.05 3.34 6.27
CA THR A 121 -0.05 4.37 5.22
C THR A 121 0.41 3.81 3.89
N TYR A 122 -0.39 3.94 2.84
CA TYR A 122 0.04 3.70 1.46
C TYR A 122 0.62 4.98 0.86
N PHE A 123 1.92 4.97 0.55
CA PHE A 123 2.64 6.12 0.01
C PHE A 123 2.57 6.15 -1.52
N SER A 124 1.71 7.01 -2.06
CA SER A 124 1.47 7.14 -3.51
C SER A 124 2.72 7.45 -4.33
N GLU A 125 3.69 8.14 -3.74
CA GLU A 125 4.91 8.61 -4.41
C GLU A 125 5.99 7.53 -4.52
N VAL A 126 5.89 6.47 -3.71
CA VAL A 126 6.92 5.43 -3.56
C VAL A 126 6.44 4.12 -4.14
N ASN A 127 5.34 3.60 -3.60
CA ASN A 127 4.72 2.37 -4.06
C ASN A 127 3.21 2.56 -4.01
N PRO A 128 2.59 3.08 -5.08
CA PRO A 128 1.18 3.38 -5.07
C PRO A 128 0.37 2.10 -4.86
N THR A 129 -0.62 2.19 -3.98
CA THR A 129 -1.69 1.19 -3.98
C THR A 129 -2.58 1.40 -5.21
N ARG A 130 -3.55 0.51 -5.42
CA ARG A 130 -4.59 0.73 -6.42
C ARG A 130 -5.87 0.03 -6.01
N VAL A 131 -6.72 0.75 -5.28
CA VAL A 131 -7.99 0.25 -4.78
C VAL A 131 -9.13 1.16 -5.19
N ALA A 132 -10.36 0.63 -5.19
CA ALA A 132 -11.54 1.44 -5.42
C ALA A 132 -11.77 2.41 -4.26
N TYR A 133 -12.46 3.54 -4.50
CA TYR A 133 -12.78 4.51 -3.46
C TYR A 133 -13.47 3.87 -2.24
N ASP A 134 -14.50 3.05 -2.46
CA ASP A 134 -15.25 2.41 -1.36
C ASP A 134 -14.37 1.43 -0.57
N GLU A 135 -13.48 0.71 -1.25
CA GLU A 135 -12.50 -0.17 -0.61
C GLU A 135 -11.49 0.62 0.25
N ALA A 136 -11.03 1.79 -0.23
CA ALA A 136 -10.19 2.68 0.57
C ALA A 136 -10.91 3.16 1.83
N ILE A 137 -12.21 3.47 1.74
CA ILE A 137 -13.01 3.85 2.92
C ILE A 137 -13.18 2.67 3.89
N GLU A 138 -13.34 1.44 3.39
CA GLU A 138 -13.34 0.24 4.24
C GLU A 138 -12.02 0.07 4.99
N LEU A 139 -10.88 0.24 4.31
CA LEU A 139 -9.55 0.19 4.93
C LEU A 139 -9.38 1.26 6.02
N VAL A 140 -9.77 2.49 5.73
CA VAL A 140 -9.77 3.60 6.70
C VAL A 140 -10.62 3.25 7.93
N ASN A 141 -11.82 2.73 7.71
CA ASN A 141 -12.72 2.33 8.80
C ASN A 141 -12.20 1.13 9.59
N LYS A 142 -11.29 0.31 9.06
CA LYS A 142 -10.64 -0.77 9.84
C LYS A 142 -9.69 -0.21 10.89
N VAL A 143 -9.03 0.92 10.64
CA VAL A 143 -7.95 1.42 11.51
C VAL A 143 -8.33 2.63 12.35
N LEU A 144 -9.35 3.40 11.95
CA LEU A 144 -9.86 4.51 12.76
C LEU A 144 -10.77 4.03 13.91
N PRO A 145 -10.98 4.85 14.96
CA PRO A 145 -11.91 4.54 16.05
C PRO A 145 -13.32 4.22 15.56
N ASP A 146 -14.07 3.38 16.27
CA ASP A 146 -15.43 2.98 15.85
C ASP A 146 -16.46 4.11 15.93
N ASP A 147 -16.19 5.12 16.74
CA ASP A 147 -17.07 6.25 17.03
C ASP A 147 -16.79 7.47 16.14
N ILE A 148 -15.99 7.32 15.07
CA ILE A 148 -15.73 8.43 14.15
C ILE A 148 -17.02 8.96 13.51
N VAL A 149 -17.09 10.28 13.43
CA VAL A 149 -18.14 11.02 12.72
C VAL A 149 -17.48 11.90 11.69
N LYS A 150 -17.90 11.80 10.43
CA LYS A 150 -17.41 12.68 9.37
C LYS A 150 -17.88 14.11 9.63
N VAL A 151 -16.93 15.03 9.74
CA VAL A 151 -17.18 16.46 9.98
C VAL A 151 -17.24 17.23 8.66
N LYS A 152 -16.23 17.05 7.81
CA LYS A 152 -16.14 17.72 6.49
C LYS A 152 -15.23 16.94 5.53
N GLU A 153 -15.26 17.36 4.27
CA GLU A 153 -14.36 16.89 3.22
C GLU A 153 -13.82 18.10 2.47
N GLU A 154 -12.56 18.03 2.05
CA GLU A 154 -11.89 19.04 1.23
C GLU A 154 -11.08 18.35 0.14
N GLU A 155 -10.89 19.03 -0.98
CA GLU A 155 -10.09 18.53 -2.09
C GLU A 155 -8.95 19.51 -2.36
N ASP A 156 -7.73 18.99 -2.37
CA ASP A 156 -6.54 19.69 -2.81
C ASP A 156 -6.24 19.25 -4.25
N THR A 157 -6.57 20.15 -5.18
CA THR A 157 -6.39 19.92 -6.62
C THR A 157 -4.93 20.03 -7.07
N ASP A 158 -4.06 20.66 -6.28
CA ASP A 158 -2.65 20.81 -6.64
C ASP A 158 -1.91 19.46 -6.51
N VAL A 159 -2.33 18.65 -5.54
CA VAL A 159 -1.78 17.30 -5.29
C VAL A 159 -2.78 16.17 -5.56
N ASN A 160 -3.93 16.51 -6.15
CA ASN A 160 -5.02 15.59 -6.51
C ASN A 160 -5.40 14.63 -5.38
N LYS A 161 -5.69 15.22 -4.22
CA LYS A 161 -5.93 14.52 -2.97
C LYS A 161 -7.19 14.99 -2.29
N LYS A 162 -7.98 14.04 -1.78
CA LYS A 162 -9.14 14.33 -0.93
C LYS A 162 -8.77 14.16 0.54
N TYR A 163 -9.13 15.14 1.34
CA TYR A 163 -9.04 15.10 2.79
C TYR A 163 -10.42 14.88 3.40
N ILE A 164 -10.52 13.91 4.30
CA ILE A 164 -11.74 13.64 5.06
C ILE A 164 -11.44 13.87 6.53
N PHE A 165 -12.22 14.75 7.14
CA PHE A 165 -12.05 15.16 8.53
C PHE A 165 -13.06 14.41 9.39
N TYR A 166 -12.58 13.75 10.43
CA TYR A 166 -13.37 12.98 11.37
C TYR A 166 -13.18 13.49 12.80
N SER A 167 -14.24 13.42 13.60
CA SER A 167 -14.20 13.62 15.04
C SER A 167 -14.55 12.32 15.77
N SER A 168 -13.91 12.04 16.89
CA SER A 168 -14.19 10.91 17.79
C SER A 168 -13.88 11.33 19.23
N GLU A 169 -14.36 10.59 20.22
CA GLU A 169 -13.96 10.72 21.63
C GLU A 169 -12.45 10.58 21.82
N LYS A 170 -11.75 9.91 20.89
CA LYS A 170 -10.28 9.79 20.86
C LYS A 170 -9.58 10.99 20.20
N GLY A 171 -10.31 11.99 19.72
CA GLY A 171 -9.78 13.19 19.08
C GLY A 171 -10.20 13.32 17.61
N ASN A 172 -9.62 14.32 16.95
CA ASN A 172 -9.91 14.62 15.55
C ASN A 172 -8.85 14.00 14.64
N PHE A 173 -9.31 13.43 13.54
CA PHE A 173 -8.51 12.69 12.57
C PHE A 173 -8.70 13.28 11.18
N VAL A 174 -7.64 13.24 10.38
CA VAL A 174 -7.70 13.58 8.96
C VAL A 174 -7.15 12.41 8.17
N VAL A 175 -7.91 11.99 7.16
CA VAL A 175 -7.51 10.97 6.21
C VAL A 175 -7.26 11.64 4.87
N GLY A 176 -6.09 11.44 4.31
CA GLY A 176 -5.78 11.81 2.94
C GLY A 176 -5.96 10.62 2.01
N LEU A 177 -6.65 10.84 0.89
CA LEU A 177 -6.86 9.88 -0.19
C LEU A 177 -6.30 10.45 -1.49
N CYS A 178 -5.18 9.91 -1.97
CA CYS A 178 -4.56 10.33 -3.22
C CYS A 178 -5.27 9.64 -4.39
N TYR A 179 -5.74 10.42 -5.37
CA TYR A 179 -6.39 9.88 -6.55
C TYR A 179 -5.38 9.35 -7.57
N GLY A 180 -5.75 8.28 -8.27
CA GLY A 180 -4.97 7.70 -9.35
C GLY A 180 -5.20 8.39 -10.69
N TYR A 181 -4.36 8.04 -11.65
CA TYR A 181 -4.52 8.42 -13.06
C TYR A 181 -4.65 7.16 -13.93
N GLU A 182 -5.27 7.34 -15.08
CA GLU A 182 -5.25 6.38 -16.18
C GLU A 182 -4.97 7.10 -17.50
N PHE A 183 -4.32 6.40 -18.43
CA PHE A 183 -4.17 6.91 -19.79
C PHE A 183 -5.46 6.64 -20.57
N ASN A 184 -5.99 7.70 -21.19
CA ASN A 184 -7.13 7.56 -22.09
C ASN A 184 -6.70 6.96 -23.46
N GLU A 185 -7.66 6.81 -24.38
CA GLU A 185 -7.39 6.29 -25.73
C GLU A 185 -6.40 7.14 -26.55
N ASN A 186 -6.21 8.40 -26.18
CA ASN A 186 -5.26 9.33 -26.80
C ASN A 186 -3.89 9.33 -26.10
N ASN A 187 -3.66 8.45 -25.13
CA ASN A 187 -2.47 8.40 -24.29
C ASN A 187 -2.23 9.70 -23.49
N GLU A 188 -3.31 10.35 -23.07
CA GLU A 188 -3.30 11.49 -22.14
C GLU A 188 -3.67 11.00 -20.73
N GLU A 189 -3.01 11.52 -19.70
CA GLU A 189 -3.34 11.20 -18.32
C GLU A 189 -4.67 11.85 -17.91
N GLU A 190 -5.58 11.02 -17.41
CA GLU A 190 -6.87 11.44 -16.87
C GLU A 190 -6.95 11.08 -15.39
N LEU A 191 -7.34 12.05 -14.56
CA LEU A 191 -7.54 11.86 -13.14
C LEU A 191 -8.75 10.95 -12.88
N ARG A 192 -8.56 9.92 -12.06
CA ARG A 192 -9.58 8.93 -11.71
C ARG A 192 -9.88 8.99 -10.22
N LYS A 193 -10.96 9.71 -9.85
CA LYS A 193 -11.39 9.88 -8.45
C LYS A 193 -11.97 8.60 -7.82
N ASP A 194 -12.33 7.63 -8.65
CA ASP A 194 -12.79 6.30 -8.26
C ASP A 194 -11.64 5.35 -7.90
N ILE A 195 -10.38 5.74 -8.19
CA ILE A 195 -9.18 4.96 -7.93
C ILE A 195 -8.33 5.69 -6.89
N ILE A 196 -8.04 5.03 -5.78
CA ILE A 196 -7.15 5.53 -4.74
C ILE A 196 -5.79 4.85 -4.85
N VAL A 197 -4.74 5.66 -4.86
CA VAL A 197 -3.33 5.22 -4.98
C VAL A 197 -2.49 5.51 -3.75
N GLY A 198 -3.04 6.23 -2.76
CA GLY A 198 -2.41 6.49 -1.49
C GLY A 198 -3.43 6.78 -0.40
N ILE A 199 -3.11 6.38 0.83
CA ILE A 199 -3.93 6.59 2.03
C ILE A 199 -2.99 6.98 3.18
N ASP A 200 -3.21 8.14 3.80
CA ASP A 200 -2.44 8.61 4.95
C ASP A 200 -3.32 9.10 6.10
N TYR A 201 -2.78 8.97 7.32
CA TYR A 201 -3.50 9.19 8.57
C TYR A 201 -2.83 10.26 9.42
N LEU A 202 -3.60 11.29 9.75
CA LEU A 202 -3.16 12.41 10.58
C LEU A 202 -4.10 12.61 11.77
N ARG A 203 -3.58 13.18 12.85
CA ARG A 203 -4.33 13.54 14.06
C ARG A 203 -4.07 14.99 14.43
N GLU A 204 -5.11 15.68 14.88
CA GLU A 204 -4.98 17.03 15.43
C GLU A 204 -4.22 17.01 16.77
N VAL A 205 -3.32 17.98 16.99
CA VAL A 205 -2.40 18.14 18.14
C VAL A 205 -2.87 19.26 19.05
#